data_AF-A0A8J8CRS2-F1
#
_entry.id   AF-A0A8J8CRS2-F1
#
_cell.length_a   1.000
_cell.length_b   1.000
_cell.length_c   1.000
_cell.angle_alpha   90.00
_cell.angle_beta   90.00
_cell.angle_gamma   90.00
#
_symmetry.space_group_name_H-M   'P 1'
#
loop_
_entity.id
_entity.type
_entity.pdbx_description
1 polymer ?
#
loop_
_entity_poly.entity_id
_entity_poly.type
_entity_poly.pdbx_seq_one_letter_code
_entity_poly.pdbx_strand_id
1 'polypeptide(L)'
;MPKEYPIKKFLGTGNYLARMTFAPNRKKYRTSMKVTIEIFDGRNRDVVLECTNIAHVGGKILNFYKERTGLDLEMRRFARWFIDYLVEVNIEPPEMEKLIRDLNRLLKKYSHEIE
;
A
#
# COMPACT_ATOMS: atom_id res chain seq x y z
N MET A 1 -8.71 -23.16 5.22
CA MET A 1 -7.62 -22.61 4.37
C MET A 1 -7.43 -21.15 4.69
N PRO A 2 -6.23 -20.65 5.01
CA PRO A 2 -6.01 -19.21 5.09
C PRO A 2 -6.34 -18.61 3.73
N LYS A 3 -7.15 -17.54 3.70
CA LYS A 3 -7.43 -16.82 2.44
C LYS A 3 -6.10 -16.28 1.95
N GLU A 4 -5.62 -16.76 0.81
CA GLU A 4 -4.47 -16.17 0.14
C GLU A 4 -4.82 -14.71 -0.23
N TYR A 5 -3.95 -13.77 0.12
CA TYR A 5 -4.14 -12.37 -0.24
C TYR A 5 -3.94 -12.17 -1.75
N PRO A 6 -4.79 -11.38 -2.42
CA PRO A 6 -4.81 -11.28 -3.89
C PRO A 6 -3.52 -10.66 -4.44
N ILE A 7 -2.95 -11.21 -5.50
CA ILE A 7 -1.82 -10.55 -6.19
C ILE A 7 -2.39 -9.60 -7.25
N LYS A 8 -1.97 -8.32 -7.23
CA LYS A 8 -2.44 -7.29 -8.18
C LYS A 8 -1.30 -6.68 -8.98
N LYS A 9 -1.59 -6.17 -10.18
CA LYS A 9 -0.66 -5.28 -10.89
C LYS A 9 -0.31 -4.08 -10.01
N PHE A 10 0.98 -3.82 -9.86
CA PHE A 10 1.48 -2.74 -9.03
C PHE A 10 1.40 -1.43 -9.84
N LEU A 11 0.38 -0.60 -9.56
CA LEU A 11 0.31 0.82 -9.91
C LEU A 11 0.76 1.21 -11.34
N GLY A 12 0.55 0.31 -12.31
CA GLY A 12 0.94 0.46 -13.72
C GLY A 12 2.44 0.44 -14.01
N THR A 13 3.27 -0.10 -13.11
CA THR A 13 4.69 -0.36 -13.39
C THR A 13 4.85 -1.74 -14.04
N GLY A 14 4.83 -1.77 -15.38
CA GLY A 14 5.23 -2.93 -16.20
C GLY A 14 4.82 -4.31 -15.65
N ASN A 15 5.84 -5.13 -15.35
CA ASN A 15 5.72 -6.52 -14.89
C ASN A 15 5.56 -6.66 -13.37
N TYR A 16 5.53 -5.56 -12.62
CA TYR A 16 5.48 -5.64 -11.17
C TYR A 16 4.07 -5.99 -10.68
N LEU A 17 4.03 -6.92 -9.73
CA LEU A 17 2.85 -7.33 -9.01
C LEU A 17 3.04 -7.06 -7.52
N ALA A 18 1.96 -6.85 -6.77
CA ALA A 18 2.01 -6.67 -5.34
C ALA A 18 0.93 -7.45 -4.60
N ARG A 19 1.29 -7.94 -3.42
CA ARG A 19 0.39 -8.53 -2.43
C ARG A 19 0.51 -7.76 -1.13
N MET A 20 -0.61 -7.40 -0.52
CA MET A 20 -0.69 -6.74 0.78
C MET A 20 -1.39 -7.66 1.77
N THR A 21 -0.72 -7.90 2.89
CA THR A 21 -1.22 -8.67 4.02
C THR A 21 -1.49 -7.71 5.18
N PHE A 22 -2.71 -7.68 5.70
CA PHE A 22 -3.12 -6.74 6.75
C PHE A 22 -3.20 -7.46 8.11
N ALA A 23 -2.49 -6.95 9.12
CA ALA A 23 -2.42 -7.55 10.44
C ALA A 23 -2.77 -6.55 11.57
N PRO A 24 -3.55 -6.97 12.60
CA PRO A 24 -4.41 -8.17 12.59
C PRO A 24 -5.51 -8.05 11.53
N ASN A 25 -6.16 -9.16 11.14
CA ASN A 25 -7.31 -9.15 10.22
C ASN A 25 -8.45 -8.29 10.79
N ARG A 26 -8.52 -7.02 10.39
CA ARG A 26 -9.55 -6.07 10.81
C ARG A 26 -10.67 -6.02 9.79
N LYS A 27 -11.91 -5.78 10.23
CA LYS A 27 -13.04 -5.54 9.32
C LYS A 27 -13.13 -4.09 8.82
N LYS A 28 -12.44 -3.15 9.47
CA LYS A 28 -12.53 -1.71 9.17
C LYS A 28 -11.14 -1.09 9.05
N TYR A 29 -11.00 -0.16 8.09
CA TYR A 29 -9.80 0.65 7.95
C TYR A 29 -9.46 1.41 9.24
N ARG A 30 -8.17 1.38 9.62
CA ARG A 30 -7.59 2.25 10.63
C ARG A 30 -6.18 2.65 10.21
N THR A 31 -5.80 3.89 10.50
CA THR A 31 -4.45 4.41 10.23
C THR A 31 -3.34 3.61 10.93
N SER A 32 -3.65 2.94 12.05
CA SER A 32 -2.73 2.11 12.82
C SER A 32 -2.56 0.66 12.30
N MET A 33 -3.08 0.34 11.12
CA MET A 33 -3.02 -1.03 10.59
C MET A 33 -1.59 -1.38 10.17
N LYS A 34 -1.10 -2.54 10.61
CA LYS A 34 0.15 -3.09 10.11
C LYS A 34 -0.11 -3.78 8.78
N VAL A 35 0.79 -3.58 7.82
CA VAL A 35 0.67 -4.12 6.49
C VAL A 35 2.02 -4.65 6.04
N THR A 36 2.06 -5.86 5.51
CA THR A 36 3.23 -6.38 4.80
C THR A 36 2.93 -6.31 3.32
N ILE A 37 3.80 -5.66 2.55
CA ILE A 37 3.67 -5.50 1.10
C ILE A 37 4.77 -6.35 0.47
N GLU A 38 4.37 -7.37 -0.28
CA GLU A 38 5.28 -8.17 -1.09
C GLU A 38 5.18 -7.68 -2.53
N ILE A 39 6.30 -7.34 -3.15
CA ILE A 39 6.37 -6.95 -4.56
C ILE A 39 7.12 -8.03 -5.33
N PHE A 40 6.61 -8.34 -6.51
CA PHE A 40 7.13 -9.36 -7.41
C PHE A 40 7.45 -8.71 -8.76
N ASP A 41 8.55 -9.10 -9.40
CA ASP A 41 8.81 -8.85 -10.82
C ASP A 41 8.47 -10.11 -11.61
N GLY A 42 7.31 -10.11 -12.28
CA GLY A 42 6.74 -11.31 -12.87
C GLY A 42 6.45 -12.39 -11.81
N ARG A 43 7.21 -13.49 -11.83
CA ARG A 43 7.08 -14.60 -10.88
C ARG A 43 8.10 -14.56 -9.74
N ASN A 44 9.08 -13.67 -9.81
CA ASN A 44 10.15 -13.59 -8.82
C ASN A 44 9.76 -12.59 -7.74
N ARG A 45 9.88 -12.99 -6.47
CA ARG A 45 9.72 -12.06 -5.34
C ARG A 45 10.90 -11.09 -5.34
N ASP A 46 10.61 -9.80 -5.41
CA ASP A 46 11.60 -8.72 -5.51
C ASP A 46 11.87 -8.11 -4.13
N VAL A 47 10.83 -7.56 -3.47
CA VAL A 47 10.99 -6.89 -2.17
C VAL A 47 9.84 -7.19 -1.21
N VAL A 48 10.13 -7.12 0.09
CA VAL A 48 9.16 -7.20 1.18
C VAL A 48 9.25 -5.94 2.02
N LEU A 49 8.13 -5.23 2.14
CA LEU A 49 8.04 -3.96 2.85
C LEU A 49 7.14 -4.17 4.07
N GLU A 50 7.73 -4.17 5.25
CA GLU A 50 6.97 -4.18 6.50
C GLU A 50 6.56 -2.75 6.90
N CYS A 51 5.25 -2.54 7.08
CA CYS A 51 4.67 -1.26 7.43
C CYS A 51 3.93 -1.37 8.76
N THR A 52 4.24 -0.48 9.70
CA THR A 52 3.63 -0.49 11.04
C THR A 52 2.32 0.31 11.09
N ASN A 53 2.07 1.13 10.06
CA ASN A 53 0.89 1.97 9.91
C ASN A 53 0.69 2.34 8.42
N ILE A 54 -0.43 3.01 8.11
CA ILE A 54 -0.78 3.42 6.74
C ILE A 54 0.17 4.49 6.18
N ALA A 55 0.83 5.28 7.02
CA ALA A 55 1.85 6.23 6.58
C ALA A 55 3.07 5.51 6.00
N HIS A 56 3.53 4.44 6.67
CA HIS A 56 4.62 3.60 6.19
C HIS A 56 4.24 2.91 4.87
N VAL A 57 2.97 2.50 4.72
CA VAL A 57 2.47 1.94 3.46
C VAL A 57 2.60 2.97 2.33
N GLY A 58 2.07 4.18 2.54
CA GLY A 58 2.18 5.26 1.56
C GLY A 58 3.64 5.58 1.24
N GLY A 59 4.47 5.77 2.27
CA GLY A 59 5.87 6.15 2.12
C GLY A 59 6.66 5.12 1.33
N LYS A 60 6.59 3.85 1.71
CA LYS A 60 7.34 2.78 1.05
C LYS A 60 6.85 2.51 -0.37
N ILE A 61 5.54 2.60 -0.63
CA ILE A 61 4.99 2.45 -1.99
C ILE A 61 5.42 3.61 -2.90
N LEU A 62 5.30 4.85 -2.41
CA LEU A 62 5.69 6.03 -3.18
C LEU A 62 7.18 6.02 -3.49
N ASN A 63 8.01 5.68 -2.49
CA ASN A 63 9.45 5.57 -2.68
C ASN A 63 9.81 4.46 -3.68
N PHE A 64 9.29 3.24 -3.49
CA PHE A 64 9.55 2.13 -4.42
C PHE A 64 9.10 2.48 -5.85
N TYR A 65 7.93 3.11 -6.02
CA TYR A 65 7.46 3.53 -7.34
C TYR A 65 8.43 4.53 -7.98
N LYS A 66 8.92 5.51 -7.21
CA LYS A 66 9.87 6.52 -7.68
C LYS A 66 11.22 5.91 -8.04
N GLU A 67 11.75 5.01 -7.20
CA GLU A 67 13.00 4.29 -7.46
C GLU A 67 12.94 3.45 -8.75
N ARG A 68 11.80 2.78 -9.00
CA ARG A 68 11.65 1.91 -10.18
C ARG A 68 11.30 2.66 -11.48
N THR A 69 10.62 3.80 -11.39
CA THR A 69 10.11 4.50 -12.60
C THR A 69 10.78 5.85 -12.86
N GLY A 70 11.44 6.44 -11.86
CA GLY A 70 11.92 7.83 -11.90
C GLY A 70 10.80 8.89 -11.81
N LEU A 71 9.55 8.48 -11.58
CA LEU A 71 8.38 9.37 -11.57
C LEU A 71 7.71 9.42 -10.19
N ASP A 72 7.09 10.55 -9.88
CA ASP A 72 6.25 10.67 -8.69
C ASP A 72 4.86 10.06 -8.95
N LEU A 73 4.38 9.24 -8.02
CA LEU A 73 3.05 8.62 -8.12
C LEU A 73 1.96 9.57 -7.61
N GLU A 74 0.93 9.78 -8.42
CA GLU A 74 -0.24 10.55 -8.01
C GLU A 74 -0.94 9.92 -6.79
N MET A 75 -1.10 10.72 -5.73
CA MET A 75 -1.71 10.27 -4.47
C MET A 75 -3.12 9.69 -4.68
N ARG A 76 -3.91 10.25 -5.60
CA ARG A 76 -5.26 9.76 -5.91
C ARG A 76 -5.23 8.37 -6.56
N ARG A 77 -4.23 8.11 -7.41
CA ARG A 77 -4.04 6.80 -8.05
C ARG A 77 -3.63 5.74 -7.02
N PHE A 78 -2.71 6.10 -6.13
CA PHE A 78 -2.35 5.25 -5.00
C PHE A 78 -3.55 4.95 -4.09
N ALA A 79 -4.29 5.99 -3.67
CA ALA A 79 -5.44 5.85 -2.80
C ALA A 79 -6.54 4.96 -3.40
N ARG A 80 -6.82 5.09 -4.71
CA ARG A 80 -7.75 4.19 -5.42
C ARG A 80 -7.29 2.74 -5.38
N TRP A 81 -6.05 2.49 -5.79
CA TRP A 81 -5.49 1.15 -5.78
C TRP A 81 -5.51 0.51 -4.38
N PHE A 82 -5.21 1.28 -3.35
CA PHE A 82 -5.26 0.82 -1.96
C PHE A 82 -6.68 0.52 -1.49
N ILE A 83 -7.67 1.37 -1.80
CA ILE A 83 -9.09 1.13 -1.50
C ILE A 83 -9.58 -0.15 -2.18
N ASP A 84 -9.27 -0.33 -3.46
CA ASP A 84 -9.66 -1.54 -4.19
C ASP A 84 -9.05 -2.79 -3.55
N TYR A 85 -7.84 -2.68 -2.99
CA TYR A 85 -7.22 -3.77 -2.25
C TYR A 85 -7.95 -4.07 -0.94
N LEU A 86 -8.29 -3.05 -0.15
CA LEU A 86 -9.06 -3.20 1.10
C LEU A 86 -10.40 -3.91 0.85
N VAL A 87 -11.12 -3.51 -0.19
CA VAL A 87 -12.41 -4.12 -0.55
C VAL A 87 -12.26 -5.61 -0.85
N GLU A 88 -11.28 -6.00 -1.67
CA GLU A 88 -11.05 -7.40 -2.03
C GLU A 88 -10.69 -8.28 -0.82
N VAL A 89 -9.96 -7.73 0.15
CA VAL A 89 -9.61 -8.44 1.38
C VAL A 89 -10.69 -8.34 2.46
N ASN A 90 -11.89 -7.84 2.12
CA ASN A 90 -13.05 -7.68 3.02
C ASN A 90 -12.81 -6.72 4.19
N ILE A 91 -12.08 -5.63 3.94
CA ILE A 91 -11.86 -4.53 4.87
C ILE A 91 -12.69 -3.34 4.39
N GLU A 92 -13.59 -2.83 5.24
CA GLU A 92 -14.39 -1.65 4.96
C GLU A 92 -13.45 -0.45 4.72
N PRO A 93 -13.40 0.09 3.47
CA PRO A 93 -12.48 1.16 3.13
C PRO A 93 -12.98 2.50 3.70
N PRO A 94 -12.08 3.46 3.95
CA PRO A 94 -12.48 4.84 4.19
C PRO A 94 -12.95 5.49 2.89
N GLU A 95 -13.63 6.63 3.00
CA GLU A 95 -13.83 7.52 1.85
C GLU A 95 -12.48 7.94 1.24
N MET A 96 -12.45 8.08 -0.09
CA MET A 96 -11.25 8.46 -0.85
C MET A 96 -10.57 9.72 -0.30
N GLU A 97 -11.34 10.78 -0.07
CA GLU A 97 -10.80 12.05 0.42
C GLU A 97 -10.22 11.93 1.83
N LYS A 98 -10.86 11.12 2.67
CA LYS A 98 -10.37 10.82 4.02
C LYS A 98 -9.03 10.08 3.95
N LEU A 99 -8.89 9.08 3.09
CA LEU A 99 -7.64 8.35 2.91
C LEU A 99 -6.52 9.27 2.40
N ILE A 100 -6.79 10.08 1.37
CA ILE A 100 -5.79 11.02 0.82
C ILE A 100 -5.35 12.01 1.89
N ARG A 101 -6.29 12.57 2.67
CA ARG A 101 -5.99 13.48 3.76
C ARG A 101 -5.16 12.80 4.86
N ASP A 102 -5.52 11.57 5.24
CA ASP A 102 -4.78 10.79 6.24
C ASP A 102 -3.35 10.53 5.73
N LEU A 103 -3.18 10.09 4.49
CA LEU A 103 -1.89 9.84 3.87
C LEU A 103 -1.03 11.11 3.83
N ASN A 104 -1.54 12.23 3.29
CA ASN A 104 -0.79 13.48 3.21
C ASN A 104 -0.36 14.00 4.58
N ARG A 105 -1.27 13.96 5.57
CA ARG A 105 -0.98 14.39 6.94
C ARG A 105 0.08 13.50 7.59
N LEU A 106 -0.04 12.19 7.43
CA LEU A 106 0.86 11.24 8.06
C LEU A 106 2.24 11.24 7.37
N LEU A 107 2.30 11.31 6.04
CA LEU A 107 3.56 11.41 5.30
C LEU A 107 4.34 12.67 5.69
N LYS A 108 3.65 13.81 5.86
CA LYS A 108 4.29 15.04 6.35
C LYS A 108 4.80 14.89 7.80
N LYS A 109 4.13 14.08 8.62
CA LYS A 109 4.52 13.86 10.02
C LYS A 109 5.69 12.89 10.15
N TYR A 110 5.74 11.86 9.31
CA TYR A 110 6.68 10.74 9.38
C TYR A 110 7.75 10.78 8.29
N SER A 111 7.96 11.93 7.63
CA SER A 111 8.95 12.07 6.55
C SER A 111 10.39 11.75 6.99
N HIS A 112 10.67 11.72 8.29
CA HIS A 112 11.97 11.37 8.88
C HIS A 112 12.07 9.91 9.35
N GLU A 113 10.98 9.15 9.34
CA GLU A 113 10.91 7.75 9.82
C GLU A 113 10.75 6.75 8.66
N ILE A 114 10.60 7.24 7.43
CA ILE A 114 10.48 6.45 6.21
C ILE A 114 11.88 6.37 5.58
N GLU A 115 12.80 5.70 6.28
CA GLU A 115 14.12 5.27 5.78
C GLU A 115 14.23 3.75 5.94
#